data_AF-A0A1W9R9F0-F1
#
_entry.id   AF-A0A1W9R9F0-F1
#
_cell.length_a   1.000
_cell.length_b   1.000
_cell.length_c   1.000
_cell.angle_alpha   90.00
_cell.angle_beta   90.00
_cell.angle_gamma   90.00
#
_symmetry.space_group_name_H-M   'P 1'
#
loop_
_entity.id
_entity.type
_entity.pdbx_description
1 polymer ?
#
loop_
_entity_poly.entity_id
_entity_poly.type
_entity_poly.pdbx_seq_one_letter_code
_entity_poly.pdbx_strand_id
1 'polypeptide(L)'
;MEIALNQNDTVKIIEYARYRLINSFGATQDYYAILKQNVGPNKWKDFLEEIIKEITPKGGWKYDGLIRKIYINEKWLDRLFLLLKQNTSLENIENNEKYLSKDYSVELIQLYSERLVKYVDRYMGRNHYQTACRYLRRMKKLGGKEEVNKLIKHFREAYPKRKALLDELNRV
;
A
#
# COMPACT_ATOMS: atom_id res chain seq x y z
N MET A 1 -21.81 5.86 41.78
CA MET A 1 -21.30 7.15 41.24
C MET A 1 -20.03 6.93 40.41
N GLU A 2 -19.08 6.15 40.91
CA GLU A 2 -17.77 5.86 40.27
C GLU A 2 -17.86 5.20 38.88
N ILE A 3 -18.78 4.25 38.67
CA ILE A 3 -18.96 3.58 37.37
C ILE A 3 -19.42 4.55 36.27
N ALA A 4 -20.33 5.49 36.59
CA ALA A 4 -20.84 6.47 35.64
C ALA A 4 -19.79 7.54 35.29
N LEU A 5 -18.94 7.91 36.25
CA LEU A 5 -17.81 8.83 36.02
C LEU A 5 -16.75 8.19 35.12
N ASN A 6 -16.35 6.94 35.40
CA ASN A 6 -15.40 6.19 34.57
C ASN A 6 -15.90 5.96 33.13
N GLN A 7 -17.20 5.69 32.96
CA GLN A 7 -17.81 5.58 31.64
C GLN A 7 -17.79 6.92 30.89
N ASN A 8 -18.08 8.03 31.57
CA ASN A 8 -18.05 9.36 30.99
C ASN A 8 -16.63 9.76 30.53
N ASP A 9 -15.62 9.40 31.30
CA ASP A 9 -14.22 9.65 30.94
C ASP A 9 -13.78 8.80 29.74
N THR A 10 -14.20 7.53 29.69
CA THR A 10 -13.93 6.64 28.54
C THR A 10 -14.53 7.19 27.24
N VAL A 11 -15.78 7.69 27.29
CA VAL A 11 -16.44 8.29 26.12
C VAL A 11 -15.64 9.50 25.61
N LYS A 12 -15.25 10.42 26.49
CA LYS A 12 -14.46 11.60 26.12
C LYS A 12 -13.09 11.23 25.54
N ILE A 13 -12.44 10.20 26.09
CA ILE A 13 -11.16 9.68 25.56
C ILE A 13 -11.35 9.16 24.13
N ILE A 14 -12.40 8.37 23.88
CA ILE A 14 -12.70 7.82 22.55
C ILE A 14 -12.99 8.95 21.56
N GLU A 15 -13.83 9.92 21.92
CA GLU A 15 -14.18 11.06 21.07
C GLU A 15 -12.94 11.87 20.68
N TYR A 16 -12.12 12.22 21.67
CA TYR A 16 -10.89 12.97 21.44
C TYR A 16 -9.90 12.19 20.59
N ALA A 17 -9.64 10.92 20.92
CA ALA A 17 -8.70 10.09 20.17
C ALA A 17 -9.17 9.86 18.73
N ARG A 18 -10.47 9.66 18.49
CA ARG A 18 -11.06 9.55 17.14
C ARG A 18 -10.86 10.83 16.36
N TYR A 19 -11.19 11.98 16.97
CA TYR A 19 -10.98 13.28 16.33
C TYR A 19 -9.51 13.48 15.96
N ARG A 20 -8.58 13.18 16.86
CA ARG A 20 -7.16 13.32 16.60
C ARG A 20 -6.64 12.34 15.55
N LEU A 21 -7.09 11.08 15.56
CA LEU A 21 -6.75 10.10 14.53
C LEU A 21 -7.15 10.58 13.12
N ILE A 22 -8.36 11.14 13.00
CA ILE A 22 -8.91 11.59 11.71
C ILE A 22 -8.34 12.94 11.25
N ASN A 23 -7.99 13.84 12.18
CA ASN A 23 -7.71 15.24 11.86
C ASN A 23 -6.28 15.73 12.18
N SER A 24 -5.48 14.98 12.95
CA SER A 24 -4.15 15.41 13.38
C SER A 24 -3.04 14.54 12.76
N PHE A 25 -2.38 15.07 11.74
CA PHE A 25 -1.27 14.41 11.03
C PHE A 25 0.04 14.73 11.75
N GLY A 26 0.80 13.70 12.11
CA GLY A 26 2.04 13.87 12.88
C GLY A 26 1.83 13.93 14.40
N ALA A 27 0.69 13.47 14.89
CA ALA A 27 0.52 13.21 16.32
C ALA A 27 1.65 12.30 16.81
N THR A 28 2.33 12.72 17.88
CA THR A 28 3.34 11.91 18.58
C THR A 28 2.72 10.71 19.27
N GLN A 29 1.42 10.81 19.58
CA GLN A 29 0.65 9.80 20.28
C GLN A 29 -0.04 8.85 19.31
N ASP A 30 0.01 7.55 19.63
CA ASP A 30 -0.69 6.52 18.87
C ASP A 30 -2.19 6.46 19.24
N TYR A 31 -2.97 7.34 18.62
CA TYR A 31 -4.42 7.38 18.83
C TYR A 31 -5.13 6.10 18.38
N TYR A 32 -4.54 5.31 17.48
CA TYR A 32 -5.11 4.02 17.10
C TYR A 32 -5.05 3.04 18.28
N ALA A 33 -3.89 2.94 18.93
CA ALA A 33 -3.71 2.10 20.11
C ALA A 33 -4.64 2.50 21.26
N ILE A 34 -4.81 3.80 21.50
CA ILE A 34 -5.72 4.32 22.53
C ILE A 34 -7.16 3.93 22.23
N LEU A 35 -7.61 4.12 20.99
CA LEU A 35 -8.95 3.70 20.58
C LEU A 35 -9.14 2.20 20.75
N LYS A 36 -8.14 1.39 20.36
CA LYS A 36 -8.21 -0.08 20.49
C LYS A 36 -8.26 -0.57 21.94
N GLN A 37 -7.71 0.19 22.88
CA GLN A 37 -7.76 -0.11 24.31
C GLN A 37 -9.10 0.30 24.95
N ASN A 38 -9.72 1.38 24.47
CA ASN A 38 -10.91 1.95 25.10
C ASN A 38 -12.23 1.50 24.43
N VAL A 39 -12.19 1.15 23.14
CA VAL A 39 -13.34 0.58 22.43
C VAL A 39 -13.39 -0.91 22.72
N GLY A 40 -14.52 -1.37 23.26
CA GLY A 40 -14.71 -2.79 23.58
C GLY A 40 -14.50 -3.70 22.36
N PRO A 41 -13.88 -4.89 22.51
CA PRO A 41 -13.53 -5.78 21.39
C PRO A 41 -14.70 -6.08 20.43
N ASN A 42 -15.90 -6.26 20.98
CA ASN A 42 -17.11 -6.56 20.18
C ASN A 42 -17.57 -5.39 19.30
N LYS A 43 -17.18 -4.16 19.63
CA LYS A 43 -17.53 -2.93 18.89
C LYS A 43 -16.38 -2.42 18.02
N TRP A 44 -15.17 -2.96 18.18
CA TRP A 44 -13.96 -2.44 17.56
C TRP A 44 -14.03 -2.44 16.03
N LYS A 45 -14.50 -3.55 15.45
CA LYS A 45 -14.62 -3.67 13.99
C LYS A 45 -15.61 -2.64 13.45
N ASP A 46 -16.81 -2.57 14.02
CA ASP A 46 -17.86 -1.64 13.58
C ASP A 46 -17.41 -0.19 13.73
N PHE A 47 -16.71 0.13 14.82
CA PHE A 47 -16.13 1.45 15.05
C PHE A 47 -15.13 1.85 13.95
N LEU A 48 -14.26 0.92 13.51
CA LEU A 48 -13.35 1.17 12.40
C LEU A 48 -14.09 1.30 11.06
N GLU A 49 -15.13 0.50 10.83
CA GLU A 49 -15.98 0.60 9.63
C GLU A 49 -16.65 1.97 9.54
N GLU A 50 -17.14 2.52 10.66
CA GLU A 50 -17.70 3.87 10.72
C GLU A 50 -16.66 4.94 10.37
N ILE A 51 -15.43 4.82 10.89
CA ILE A 51 -14.33 5.72 10.54
C ILE A 51 -14.04 5.65 9.04
N ILE A 52 -13.88 4.44 8.49
CA ILE A 52 -13.58 4.23 7.07
C ILE A 52 -14.70 4.82 6.21
N LYS A 53 -15.96 4.56 6.56
CA LYS A 53 -17.13 5.11 5.86
C LYS A 53 -17.15 6.64 5.89
N GLU A 54 -16.77 7.27 7.00
CA GLU A 54 -16.71 8.73 7.11
C GLU A 54 -15.59 9.34 6.24
N ILE A 55 -14.41 8.72 6.20
CA ILE A 55 -13.23 9.32 5.57
C ILE A 55 -13.05 8.94 4.10
N THR A 56 -13.61 7.81 3.65
CA THR A 56 -13.50 7.35 2.25
C THR A 56 -13.98 8.41 1.24
N PRO A 57 -15.15 9.07 1.42
CA PRO A 57 -15.62 10.08 0.48
C PRO A 57 -14.76 11.35 0.46
N LYS A 58 -14.00 11.63 1.54
CA LYS A 58 -13.13 12.80 1.62
C LYS A 58 -11.92 12.64 0.67
N GLY A 59 -11.48 11.40 0.46
CA GLY A 59 -10.47 11.02 -0.52
C GLY A 59 -9.09 11.65 -0.36
N GLY A 60 -8.14 11.21 -1.19
CA GLY A 60 -6.81 11.77 -1.25
C GLY A 60 -5.82 11.12 -0.30
N TRP A 61 -4.52 11.37 -0.59
CA TRP A 61 -3.38 10.65 -0.01
C TRP A 61 -3.42 10.52 1.52
N LYS A 62 -3.94 11.57 2.18
CA LYS A 62 -4.09 11.65 3.63
C LYS A 62 -5.03 10.58 4.19
N TYR A 63 -6.27 10.53 3.68
CA TYR A 63 -7.29 9.61 4.17
C TYR A 63 -7.03 8.19 3.66
N ASP A 64 -6.55 8.04 2.42
CA ASP A 64 -6.10 6.74 1.88
C ASP A 64 -4.97 6.15 2.73
N GLY A 65 -4.04 6.99 3.19
CA GLY A 65 -2.96 6.59 4.09
C GLY A 65 -3.47 6.11 5.45
N LEU A 66 -4.52 6.72 6.00
CA LEU A 66 -5.14 6.27 7.25
C LEU A 66 -5.90 4.95 7.05
N ILE A 67 -6.74 4.85 6.02
CA ILE A 67 -7.48 3.62 5.66
C ILE A 67 -6.48 2.46 5.48
N ARG A 68 -5.40 2.71 4.74
CA ARG A 68 -4.32 1.74 4.53
C ARG A 68 -3.70 1.26 5.84
N LYS A 69 -3.40 2.16 6.78
CA LYS A 69 -2.87 1.79 8.11
C LYS A 69 -3.85 0.92 8.89
N ILE A 70 -5.14 1.24 8.84
CA ILE A 70 -6.20 0.43 9.47
C ILE A 70 -6.21 -0.98 8.88
N TYR A 71 -6.20 -1.12 7.55
CA TYR A 71 -6.19 -2.43 6.89
C TYR A 71 -4.97 -3.26 7.24
N ILE A 72 -3.79 -2.64 7.35
CA ILE A 72 -2.57 -3.32 7.78
C ILE A 72 -2.67 -3.79 9.24
N ASN A 73 -3.08 -2.89 10.14
CA ASN A 73 -3.17 -3.18 11.58
C ASN A 73 -4.17 -4.30 11.90
N GLU A 74 -5.29 -4.34 11.17
CA GLU A 74 -6.33 -5.36 11.34
C GLU A 74 -6.18 -6.57 10.40
N LYS A 75 -5.12 -6.61 9.58
CA LYS A 75 -4.85 -7.67 8.60
C LYS A 75 -6.01 -7.90 7.60
N TRP A 76 -6.68 -6.82 7.19
CA TRP A 76 -7.74 -6.85 6.16
C TRP A 76 -7.12 -6.83 4.75
N LEU A 77 -6.41 -7.91 4.40
CA LEU A 77 -5.54 -7.96 3.22
C LEU A 77 -6.30 -7.82 1.89
N ASP A 78 -7.50 -8.42 1.76
CA ASP A 78 -8.35 -8.25 0.57
C ASP A 78 -8.66 -6.77 0.30
N ARG A 79 -9.01 -6.04 1.36
CA ARG A 79 -9.33 -4.62 1.28
C ARG A 79 -8.09 -3.77 1.01
N LEU A 80 -6.94 -4.15 1.57
CA LEU A 80 -5.66 -3.53 1.25
C LEU A 80 -5.30 -3.71 -0.23
N PHE A 81 -5.54 -4.90 -0.79
CA PHE A 81 -5.29 -5.17 -2.20
C PHE A 81 -6.26 -4.39 -3.11
N LEU A 82 -7.54 -4.31 -2.75
CA LEU A 82 -8.51 -3.48 -3.48
C LEU A 82 -8.13 -1.99 -3.45
N LEU A 83 -7.65 -1.48 -2.32
CA LEU A 83 -7.15 -0.10 -2.19
C LEU A 83 -5.92 0.12 -3.09
N LEU A 84 -4.96 -0.83 -3.11
CA LEU A 84 -3.80 -0.76 -4.00
C LEU A 84 -4.20 -0.65 -5.48
N LYS A 85 -5.22 -1.40 -5.91
CA LYS A 85 -5.71 -1.38 -7.30
C LYS A 85 -6.27 -0.02 -7.74
N GLN A 86 -6.65 0.86 -6.81
CA GLN A 86 -7.10 2.21 -7.15
C GLN A 86 -5.94 3.12 -7.62
N ASN A 87 -4.70 2.80 -7.24
CA ASN A 87 -3.50 3.51 -7.69
C ASN A 87 -2.30 2.55 -7.83
N THR A 88 -2.06 2.06 -9.04
CA THR A 88 -1.03 1.03 -9.32
C THR A 88 0.32 1.61 -9.73
N SER A 89 0.76 2.69 -9.07
CA SER A 89 2.14 3.18 -9.26
C SER A 89 3.16 2.15 -8.78
N LEU A 90 4.35 2.10 -9.40
CA LEU A 90 5.40 1.14 -9.01
C LEU A 90 5.78 1.28 -7.53
N GLU A 91 5.83 2.53 -7.05
CA GLU A 91 6.09 2.85 -5.65
C GLU A 91 4.96 2.37 -4.73
N ASN A 92 3.70 2.55 -5.12
CA ASN A 92 2.57 2.09 -4.31
C ASN A 92 2.54 0.56 -4.23
N ILE A 93 2.84 -0.15 -5.32
CA ILE A 93 2.97 -1.62 -5.31
C ILE A 93 4.10 -2.00 -4.33
N GLU A 94 5.28 -1.38 -4.43
CA GLU A 94 6.43 -1.64 -3.54
C GLU A 94 6.11 -1.40 -2.07
N ASN A 95 5.40 -0.33 -1.75
CA ASN A 95 5.02 0.01 -0.38
C ASN A 95 4.04 -1.01 0.24
N ASN A 96 3.23 -1.69 -0.57
CA ASN A 96 2.24 -2.66 -0.13
C ASN A 96 2.72 -4.12 -0.24
N GLU A 97 3.72 -4.38 -1.09
CA GLU A 97 4.26 -5.70 -1.39
C GLU A 97 4.53 -6.52 -0.12
N LYS A 98 5.20 -5.93 0.88
CA LYS A 98 5.59 -6.65 2.11
C LYS A 98 4.42 -7.18 2.95
N TYR A 99 3.21 -6.63 2.77
CA TYR A 99 2.01 -7.07 3.48
C TYR A 99 1.18 -8.06 2.66
N LEU A 100 1.32 -8.03 1.33
CA LEU A 100 0.47 -8.76 0.39
C LEU A 100 1.20 -9.93 -0.28
N SER A 101 2.53 -9.98 -0.25
CA SER A 101 3.33 -10.96 -0.99
C SER A 101 3.05 -12.41 -0.65
N LYS A 102 2.57 -12.70 0.57
CA LYS A 102 2.23 -14.07 0.98
C LYS A 102 1.04 -14.62 0.20
N ASP A 103 -0.01 -13.82 0.05
CA ASP A 103 -1.31 -14.28 -0.45
C ASP A 103 -1.62 -13.76 -1.87
N TYR A 104 -0.95 -12.68 -2.32
CA TYR A 104 -1.20 -12.02 -3.62
C TYR A 104 0.07 -11.86 -4.48
N SER A 105 1.04 -12.76 -4.35
CA SER A 105 2.31 -12.67 -5.12
C SER A 105 2.06 -12.63 -6.64
N VAL A 106 1.18 -13.48 -7.14
CA VAL A 106 0.85 -13.59 -8.58
C VAL A 106 0.27 -12.29 -9.10
N GLU A 107 -0.67 -11.71 -8.37
CA GLU A 107 -1.33 -10.45 -8.73
C GLU A 107 -0.36 -9.27 -8.65
N LEU A 108 0.51 -9.22 -7.64
CA LEU A 108 1.54 -8.19 -7.54
C LEU A 108 2.52 -8.25 -8.71
N ILE A 109 2.92 -9.46 -9.15
CA ILE A 109 3.75 -9.66 -10.33
C ILE A 109 3.04 -9.12 -11.59
N GLN A 110 1.74 -9.40 -11.75
CA GLN A 110 0.97 -8.88 -12.87
C GLN A 110 0.90 -7.34 -12.85
N LEU A 111 0.61 -6.74 -11.69
CA LEU A 111 0.57 -5.28 -11.55
C LEU A 111 1.93 -4.64 -11.88
N TYR A 112 3.03 -5.24 -11.42
CA TYR A 112 4.37 -4.79 -11.78
C TYR A 112 4.62 -4.90 -13.28
N SER A 113 4.24 -6.02 -13.90
CA SER A 113 4.43 -6.27 -15.33
C SER A 113 3.75 -5.20 -16.18
N GLU A 114 2.44 -4.98 -15.96
CA GLU A 114 1.66 -3.96 -16.67
C GLU A 114 2.23 -2.55 -16.47
N ARG A 115 2.70 -2.25 -15.26
CA ARG A 115 3.24 -0.92 -14.96
C ARG A 115 4.64 -0.71 -15.54
N LEU A 116 5.48 -1.75 -15.57
CA LEU A 116 6.82 -1.68 -16.14
C LEU A 116 6.81 -1.51 -17.65
N VAL A 117 5.88 -2.17 -18.37
CA VAL A 117 5.71 -1.96 -19.81
C VAL A 117 5.45 -0.49 -20.12
N LYS A 118 4.48 0.12 -19.42
CA LYS A 118 4.16 1.56 -19.58
C LYS A 118 5.31 2.46 -19.15
N TYR A 119 6.05 2.07 -18.11
CA TYR A 119 7.17 2.87 -17.59
C TYR A 119 8.34 2.92 -18.58
N VAL A 120 8.78 1.77 -19.09
CA VAL A 120 9.89 1.69 -20.05
C VAL A 120 9.52 2.34 -21.38
N ASP A 121 8.26 2.25 -21.80
CA ASP A 121 7.80 2.93 -23.02
C ASP A 121 7.91 4.45 -22.91
N ARG A 122 7.38 5.01 -21.81
CA ARG A 122 7.30 6.45 -21.56
C ARG A 122 8.64 7.09 -21.20
N TYR A 123 9.46 6.43 -20.38
CA TYR A 123 10.66 7.02 -19.80
C TYR A 123 11.94 6.46 -20.43
N MET A 124 12.83 7.37 -20.83
CA MET A 124 14.12 7.05 -21.43
C MET A 124 15.27 7.59 -20.58
N GLY A 125 16.42 6.91 -20.66
CA GLY A 125 17.64 7.31 -19.95
C GLY A 125 18.04 6.30 -18.87
N ARG A 126 19.34 6.24 -18.59
CA ARG A 126 19.94 5.19 -17.76
C ARG A 126 19.32 5.10 -16.36
N ASN A 127 19.03 6.23 -15.72
CA ASN A 127 18.42 6.27 -14.39
C ASN A 127 17.02 5.62 -14.38
N HIS A 128 16.23 5.83 -15.44
CA HIS A 128 14.91 5.20 -15.59
C HIS A 128 15.04 3.69 -15.84
N TYR A 129 15.98 3.28 -16.67
CA TYR A 129 16.21 1.84 -16.91
C TYR A 129 16.71 1.11 -15.66
N GLN A 130 17.57 1.73 -14.87
CA GLN A 130 17.99 1.20 -13.56
C GLN A 130 16.81 1.06 -12.60
N THR A 131 15.90 2.04 -12.59
CA THR A 131 14.66 1.98 -11.82
C THR A 131 13.78 0.81 -12.26
N ALA A 132 13.56 0.64 -13.57
CA ALA A 132 12.81 -0.50 -14.10
C ALA A 132 13.47 -1.84 -13.70
N CYS A 133 14.78 -1.95 -13.84
CA CYS A 133 15.56 -3.12 -13.46
C CYS A 133 15.46 -3.44 -11.96
N ARG A 134 15.39 -2.41 -11.09
CA ARG A 134 15.14 -2.59 -9.65
C ARG A 134 13.82 -3.32 -9.41
N TYR A 135 12.75 -2.89 -10.07
CA TYR A 135 11.43 -3.53 -9.93
C TYR A 135 11.37 -4.92 -10.57
N LEU A 136 12.04 -5.17 -11.69
CA LEU A 136 12.18 -6.53 -12.24
C LEU A 136 12.85 -7.48 -11.23
N ARG A 137 13.89 -7.02 -10.51
CA ARG A 137 14.51 -7.82 -9.44
C ARG A 137 13.56 -8.06 -8.26
N ARG A 138 12.69 -7.10 -7.92
CA ARG A 138 11.63 -7.31 -6.91
C ARG A 138 10.63 -8.37 -7.36
N MET A 139 10.19 -8.34 -8.62
CA MET A 139 9.32 -9.38 -9.19
C MET A 139 9.96 -10.77 -9.09
N LYS A 140 11.29 -10.90 -9.33
CA LYS A 140 12.00 -12.18 -9.12
C LYS A 140 11.90 -12.66 -7.66
N LYS A 141 12.03 -11.75 -6.69
CA LYS A 141 11.89 -12.06 -5.25
C LYS A 141 10.48 -12.49 -4.86
N LEU A 142 9.47 -12.07 -5.62
CA LEU A 142 8.08 -12.50 -5.47
C LEU A 142 7.78 -13.85 -6.13
N GLY A 143 8.77 -14.50 -6.76
CA GLY A 143 8.59 -15.76 -7.50
C GLY A 143 8.31 -15.57 -9.00
N GLY A 144 8.27 -14.33 -9.50
CA GLY A 144 7.93 -14.00 -10.89
C GLY A 144 9.07 -14.19 -11.89
N LYS A 145 9.97 -15.16 -11.69
CA LYS A 145 11.18 -15.31 -12.54
C LYS A 145 10.83 -15.50 -14.02
N GLU A 146 9.83 -16.32 -14.31
CA GLU A 146 9.38 -16.56 -15.69
C GLU A 146 8.80 -15.30 -16.34
N GLU A 147 7.96 -14.57 -15.61
CA GLU A 147 7.35 -13.33 -16.10
C GLU A 147 8.39 -12.24 -16.34
N VAL A 148 9.39 -12.14 -15.45
CA VAL A 148 10.53 -11.23 -15.65
C VAL A 148 11.32 -11.58 -16.91
N ASN A 149 11.55 -12.87 -17.19
CA ASN A 149 12.24 -13.28 -18.42
C ASN A 149 11.44 -12.90 -19.67
N LYS A 150 10.10 -13.05 -19.64
CA LYS A 150 9.22 -12.60 -20.73
C LYS A 150 9.32 -11.09 -20.93
N LEU A 151 9.28 -10.29 -19.86
CA LEU A 151 9.43 -8.84 -19.94
C LEU A 151 10.80 -8.43 -20.49
N ILE A 152 11.89 -9.06 -20.03
CA ILE A 152 13.24 -8.78 -20.55
C ILE A 152 13.28 -9.06 -22.07
N LYS A 153 12.74 -10.20 -22.51
CA LYS A 153 12.66 -10.54 -23.93
C LYS A 153 11.86 -9.49 -24.70
N HIS A 154 10.67 -9.15 -24.22
CA HIS A 154 9.82 -8.12 -24.82
C HIS A 154 10.53 -6.77 -24.94
N PHE A 155 11.22 -6.30 -23.90
CA PHE A 155 11.95 -5.04 -23.95
C PHE A 155 13.13 -5.04 -24.92
N ARG A 156 13.82 -6.18 -25.09
CA ARG A 156 14.89 -6.32 -26.08
C ARG A 156 14.35 -6.24 -27.51
N GLU A 157 13.22 -6.89 -27.76
CA GLU A 157 12.56 -6.93 -29.08
C GLU A 157 11.91 -5.59 -29.44
N ALA A 158 11.23 -4.95 -28.49
CA ALA A 158 10.56 -3.67 -28.70
C ALA A 158 11.54 -2.50 -28.83
N TYR A 159 12.71 -2.56 -28.15
CA TYR A 159 13.63 -1.44 -28.06
C TYR A 159 15.11 -1.79 -28.38
N PRO A 160 15.41 -2.40 -29.54
CA PRO A 160 16.76 -2.88 -29.89
C PRO A 160 17.79 -1.75 -30.02
N LYS A 161 17.34 -0.51 -30.29
CA LYS A 161 18.22 0.66 -30.42
C LYS A 161 18.57 1.33 -29.08
N ARG A 162 17.88 0.97 -27.98
CA ARG A 162 18.11 1.57 -26.65
C ARG A 162 19.26 0.85 -25.93
N LYS A 163 20.50 1.05 -26.38
CA LYS A 163 21.70 0.36 -25.84
C LYS A 163 21.79 0.38 -24.31
N ALA A 164 21.58 1.54 -23.69
CA ALA A 164 21.62 1.67 -22.24
C ALA A 164 20.54 0.83 -21.52
N LEU A 165 19.37 0.60 -22.14
CA LEU A 165 18.35 -0.30 -21.57
C LEU A 165 18.85 -1.74 -21.64
N LEU A 166 19.35 -2.17 -22.80
CA LEU A 166 19.87 -3.54 -23.00
C LEU A 166 21.00 -3.86 -22.02
N ASP A 167 21.91 -2.90 -21.79
CA ASP A 167 23.00 -3.03 -20.82
C ASP A 167 22.47 -3.26 -19.40
N GLU A 168 21.47 -2.51 -18.97
CA GLU A 168 20.88 -2.65 -17.63
C GLU A 168 20.08 -3.96 -17.51
N LEU A 169 19.37 -4.39 -18.57
CA LEU A 169 18.64 -5.66 -18.60
C LEU A 169 19.57 -6.88 -18.48
N ASN A 170 20.82 -6.80 -18.92
CA ASN A 170 21.81 -7.87 -18.72
C ASN A 170 22.17 -8.08 -17.23
N ARG A 171 21.85 -7.12 -16.36
CA ARG A 171 22.20 -7.11 -14.93
C ARG A 171 21.03 -7.46 -14.02
N VAL A 172 19.88 -7.84 -14.57
CA VAL A 172 18.65 -8.17 -13.84
C VAL A 172 18.61 -9.64 -13.51
#